data_AF-A0A239EYK3-F1
#
_entry.id   AF-A0A239EYK3-F1
#
_cell.length_a   1.000
_cell.length_b   1.000
_cell.length_c   1.000
_cell.angle_alpha   90.00
_cell.angle_beta   90.00
_cell.angle_gamma   90.00
#
_symmetry.space_group_name_H-M   'P 1'
#
loop_
_entity.id
_entity.type
_entity.pdbx_description
1 polymer ?
#
loop_
_entity_poly.entity_id
_entity_poly.type
_entity_poly.pdbx_seq_one_letter_code
_entity_poly.pdbx_strand_id
1 'polypeptide(L)'
;MNKYYEVIQQILPLLDTIKEGILHIQNQLVELRYEEALTLLQDAMKGIASIDSVMQPIYDELPENNIDTLFVVVKESMNKAVDSYEQGSESNLENQIEKEVLPSFKAWKEEMEKVLKPYVVS
;
A
#
# COMPACT_ATOMS: atom_id res chain seq x y z
N MET A 1 -21.04 0.76 -11.55
CA MET A 1 -20.78 1.20 -10.17
C MET A 1 -21.52 0.43 -9.09
N ASN A 2 -22.86 0.33 -9.07
CA ASN A 2 -23.57 -0.37 -7.96
C ASN A 2 -23.10 -1.80 -7.69
N LYS A 3 -22.73 -2.58 -8.72
CA LYS A 3 -22.18 -3.95 -8.58
C LYS A 3 -20.84 -4.03 -7.85
N TYR A 4 -20.12 -2.91 -7.72
CA TYR A 4 -18.81 -2.83 -7.06
C TYR A 4 -18.88 -2.19 -5.68
N TYR A 5 -20.06 -1.80 -5.22
CA TYR A 5 -20.25 -1.12 -3.93
C TYR A 5 -19.65 -1.90 -2.77
N GLU A 6 -19.95 -3.21 -2.67
CA GLU A 6 -19.43 -4.08 -1.61
C GLU A 6 -17.91 -4.23 -1.66
N VAL A 7 -17.34 -4.31 -2.87
CA VAL A 7 -15.90 -4.40 -3.08
C VAL A 7 -15.22 -3.12 -2.60
N ILE A 8 -15.73 -1.95 -2.98
CA ILE A 8 -15.17 -0.65 -2.57
C ILE A 8 -15.28 -0.46 -1.04
N GLN A 9 -16.40 -0.89 -0.44
CA GLN A 9 -16.59 -0.87 1.02
C GLN A 9 -15.57 -1.73 1.77
N GLN A 10 -15.04 -2.79 1.15
CA GLN A 10 -13.97 -3.62 1.75
C GLN A 10 -12.57 -3.06 1.49
N ILE A 11 -12.34 -2.44 0.33
CA ILE A 11 -11.05 -1.85 -0.03
C ILE A 11 -10.69 -0.70 0.92
N LEU A 12 -11.64 0.22 1.20
CA LEU A 12 -11.33 1.43 1.96
C LEU A 12 -10.80 1.14 3.39
N PRO A 13 -11.43 0.27 4.21
CA PRO A 13 -10.86 -0.12 5.50
C PRO A 13 -9.54 -0.88 5.38
N LEU A 14 -9.37 -1.71 4.34
CA LEU A 14 -8.14 -2.45 4.12
C LEU A 14 -6.95 -1.51 3.86
N LEU A 15 -7.17 -0.39 3.18
CA LEU A 15 -6.14 0.66 3.00
C LEU A 15 -5.68 1.24 4.34
N ASP A 16 -6.59 1.42 5.30
CA ASP A 16 -6.24 1.87 6.66
C ASP A 16 -5.47 0.79 7.42
N THR A 17 -5.89 -0.47 7.34
CA THR A 17 -5.16 -1.60 7.95
C THR A 17 -3.73 -1.73 7.41
N ILE A 18 -3.55 -1.61 6.08
CA ILE A 18 -2.21 -1.65 5.47
C ILE A 18 -1.38 -0.45 5.93
N LYS A 19 -1.96 0.74 6.03
CA LYS A 19 -1.29 1.94 6.57
C LYS A 19 -0.76 1.69 7.99
N GLU A 20 -1.60 1.16 8.85
CA GLU A 20 -1.23 0.80 10.23
C GLU A 20 -0.14 -0.26 10.25
N GLY A 21 -0.22 -1.26 9.37
CA GLY A 21 0.85 -2.24 9.16
C GLY A 21 2.18 -1.59 8.81
N ILE A 22 2.22 -0.68 7.84
CA ILE A 22 3.44 0.03 7.45
C ILE A 22 3.99 0.90 8.59
N LEU A 23 3.13 1.57 9.36
CA LEU A 23 3.56 2.31 10.55
C LEU A 23 4.11 1.36 11.63
N HIS A 24 3.53 0.17 11.77
CA HIS A 24 4.02 -0.83 12.71
C HIS A 24 5.40 -1.39 12.30
N ILE A 25 5.67 -1.54 11.00
CA ILE A 25 7.00 -1.88 10.48
C ILE A 25 8.05 -0.88 11.01
N GLN A 26 7.77 0.42 10.99
CA GLN A 26 8.71 1.42 11.53
C GLN A 26 9.04 1.17 13.01
N ASN A 27 8.03 0.86 13.83
CA ASN A 27 8.26 0.54 15.24
C ASN A 27 9.10 -0.74 15.42
N GLN A 28 8.86 -1.77 14.60
CA GLN A 28 9.64 -3.00 14.61
C GLN A 28 11.12 -2.72 14.28
N LEU A 29 11.40 -1.86 13.29
CA LEU A 29 12.76 -1.48 12.90
C LEU A 29 13.50 -0.70 13.99
N VAL A 30 12.82 0.22 14.69
CA VAL A 30 13.38 0.94 15.86
C VAL A 30 13.75 -0.03 16.98
N GLU A 31 12.98 -1.11 17.14
CA GLU A 31 13.23 -2.18 18.10
C GLU A 31 14.21 -3.26 17.60
N LEU A 32 14.85 -3.05 16.44
CA LEU A 32 15.80 -3.99 15.79
C LEU A 32 15.18 -5.35 15.42
N ARG A 33 13.86 -5.42 15.28
CA ARG A 33 13.09 -6.59 14.88
C ARG A 33 12.91 -6.65 13.37
N TYR A 34 14.02 -6.83 12.66
CA TYR A 34 14.07 -6.72 11.20
C TYR A 34 13.33 -7.84 10.47
N GLU A 35 13.36 -9.08 10.99
CA GLU A 35 12.69 -10.23 10.36
C GLU A 35 11.16 -10.09 10.46
N GLU A 36 10.66 -9.66 11.61
CA GLU A 36 9.24 -9.36 11.83
C GLU A 36 8.79 -8.17 10.97
N ALA A 37 9.61 -7.13 10.87
CA ALA A 37 9.38 -5.99 10.00
C ALA A 37 9.28 -6.41 8.52
N LEU A 38 10.18 -7.28 8.05
CA LEU A 38 10.16 -7.79 6.68
C LEU A 38 8.93 -8.66 6.41
N THR A 39 8.58 -9.54 7.34
CA THR A 39 7.38 -10.38 7.22
C THR A 39 6.14 -9.52 7.04
N LEU A 40 6.00 -8.47 7.86
CA LEU A 40 4.87 -7.56 7.76
C LEU A 40 4.91 -6.69 6.49
N LEU A 41 6.10 -6.33 5.99
CA LEU A 41 6.26 -5.65 4.70
C LEU A 41 5.74 -6.53 3.55
N GLN A 42 6.12 -7.81 3.53
CA GLN A 42 5.67 -8.77 2.53
C GLN A 42 4.14 -8.98 2.59
N ASP A 43 3.56 -9.01 3.79
CA ASP A 43 2.10 -9.11 3.94
C ASP A 43 1.38 -7.83 3.46
N ALA A 44 1.93 -6.64 3.73
CA ALA A 44 1.44 -5.39 3.17
C ALA A 44 1.50 -5.38 1.64
N MET A 45 2.60 -5.86 1.04
CA MET A 45 2.74 -6.02 -0.41
C MET A 45 1.66 -6.93 -1.01
N LYS A 46 1.38 -8.08 -0.37
CA LYS A 46 0.30 -8.98 -0.80
C LYS A 46 -1.07 -8.30 -0.72
N GLY A 47 -1.34 -7.54 0.35
CA GLY A 47 -2.57 -6.78 0.51
C GLY A 47 -2.77 -5.75 -0.60
N ILE A 48 -1.72 -4.98 -0.91
CA ILE A 48 -1.72 -3.99 -1.99
C ILE A 48 -1.96 -4.64 -3.36
N ALA A 49 -1.27 -5.74 -3.66
CA ALA A 49 -1.46 -6.48 -4.90
C ALA A 49 -2.88 -7.08 -5.01
N SER A 50 -3.45 -7.55 -3.89
CA SER A 50 -4.83 -8.04 -3.85
C SER A 50 -5.83 -6.94 -4.15
N ILE A 51 -5.62 -5.72 -3.61
CA ILE A 51 -6.47 -4.55 -3.92
C ILE A 51 -6.38 -4.22 -5.41
N ASP A 52 -5.18 -4.13 -5.98
CA ASP A 52 -5.02 -3.83 -7.40
C ASP A 52 -5.73 -4.87 -8.29
N SER A 53 -5.58 -6.17 -7.96
CA SER A 53 -6.25 -7.24 -8.71
C SER A 53 -7.77 -7.13 -8.70
N VAL A 54 -8.40 -6.70 -7.60
CA VAL A 54 -9.86 -6.52 -7.55
C VAL A 54 -10.33 -5.19 -8.15
N MET A 55 -9.42 -4.23 -8.29
CA MET A 55 -9.67 -2.94 -8.95
C MET A 55 -9.61 -3.03 -10.47
N GLN A 56 -8.90 -4.01 -11.06
CA GLN A 56 -8.82 -4.24 -12.51
C GLN A 56 -10.18 -4.12 -13.25
N PRO A 57 -11.27 -4.80 -12.85
CA PRO A 57 -12.57 -4.67 -13.52
C PRO A 57 -13.32 -3.35 -13.24
N ILE A 58 -12.81 -2.53 -12.31
CA ILE A 58 -13.41 -1.25 -11.89
C ILE A 58 -12.80 -0.09 -12.68
N TYR A 59 -11.53 -0.17 -13.09
CA TYR A 59 -10.78 0.94 -13.71
C TYR A 59 -11.49 1.59 -14.90
N ASP A 60 -12.09 0.80 -15.80
CA ASP A 60 -12.83 1.30 -16.96
C ASP A 60 -14.08 2.12 -16.60
N GLU A 61 -14.60 1.98 -15.38
CA GLU A 61 -15.78 2.71 -14.89
C GLU A 61 -15.41 3.98 -14.09
N LEU A 62 -14.12 4.23 -13.84
CA LEU A 62 -13.64 5.38 -13.07
C LEU A 62 -13.32 6.57 -13.99
N PRO A 63 -13.48 7.82 -13.48
CA PRO A 63 -12.95 8.98 -14.18
C PRO A 63 -11.43 8.92 -14.26
N GLU A 64 -10.83 9.78 -15.10
CA GLU A 64 -9.37 9.95 -15.15
C GLU A 64 -8.79 10.14 -13.75
N ASN A 65 -7.77 9.34 -13.43
CA ASN A 65 -7.17 9.25 -12.10
C ASN A 65 -5.73 8.75 -12.21
N ASN A 66 -5.03 8.72 -11.07
CA ASN A 66 -3.63 8.29 -11.00
C ASN A 66 -3.41 6.97 -10.25
N ILE A 67 -4.45 6.14 -10.05
CA ILE A 67 -4.35 4.93 -9.21
C ILE A 67 -3.27 3.98 -9.73
N ASP A 68 -3.28 3.61 -11.01
CA ASP A 68 -2.31 2.69 -11.60
C ASP A 68 -0.88 3.23 -11.55
N THR A 69 -0.72 4.50 -11.89
CA THR A 69 0.58 5.19 -11.84
C THR A 69 1.16 5.15 -10.42
N LEU A 70 0.34 5.48 -9.42
CA LEU A 70 0.77 5.49 -8.02
C LEU A 70 0.98 4.07 -7.47
N PHE A 71 0.21 3.07 -7.94
CA PHE A 71 0.42 1.67 -7.59
C PHE A 71 1.82 1.18 -8.01
N VAL A 72 2.27 1.53 -9.22
CA VAL A 72 3.64 1.22 -9.69
C VAL A 72 4.69 1.81 -8.76
N VAL A 73 4.51 3.07 -8.34
CA VAL A 73 5.45 3.76 -7.42
C VAL A 73 5.51 3.06 -6.05
N VAL A 74 4.37 2.65 -5.49
CA VAL A 74 4.32 1.90 -4.23
C VAL A 74 4.99 0.53 -4.36
N LYS A 75 4.72 -0.18 -5.46
CA LYS A 75 5.32 -1.49 -5.71
C LYS A 75 6.84 -1.39 -5.83
N GLU A 76 7.33 -0.39 -6.55
CA GLU A 76 8.77 -0.15 -6.69
C GLU A 76 9.44 0.23 -5.38
N SER A 77 8.82 1.08 -4.56
CA SER A 77 9.39 1.46 -3.26
C SER A 77 9.46 0.26 -2.30
N MET A 78 8.44 -0.59 -2.29
CA MET A 78 8.44 -1.82 -1.48
C MET A 78 9.47 -2.84 -1.95
N ASN A 79 9.61 -3.04 -3.27
CA ASN A 79 10.64 -3.93 -3.82
C ASN A 79 12.05 -3.45 -3.44
N LYS A 80 12.33 -2.15 -3.56
CA LYS A 80 13.63 -1.58 -3.14
C LYS A 80 13.94 -1.83 -1.67
N ALA A 81 12.93 -1.73 -0.81
CA ALA A 81 13.08 -2.01 0.62
C ALA A 81 13.43 -3.48 0.88
N VAL A 82 12.74 -4.43 0.21
CA VAL A 82 13.06 -5.86 0.28
C VAL A 82 14.48 -6.14 -0.24
N ASP A 83 14.82 -5.62 -1.42
CA ASP A 83 16.13 -5.83 -2.04
C ASP A 83 17.28 -5.32 -1.14
N SER A 84 17.07 -4.20 -0.44
CA SER A 84 18.08 -3.61 0.43
C SER A 84 18.30 -4.44 1.70
N TYR A 85 17.23 -5.04 2.22
CA TYR A 85 17.34 -6.01 3.31
C TYR A 85 18.12 -7.26 2.86
N GLU A 86 17.77 -7.84 1.71
CA GLU A 86 18.43 -9.04 1.18
C GLU A 86 19.92 -8.84 0.86
N GLN A 87 20.32 -7.61 0.52
CA GLN A 87 21.71 -7.23 0.28
C GLN A 87 22.50 -6.94 1.59
N GLY A 88 21.92 -7.20 2.76
CA GLY A 88 22.56 -6.98 4.06
C GLY A 88 22.67 -5.51 4.46
N SER A 89 21.88 -4.62 3.85
CA SER A 89 21.81 -3.20 4.17
C SER A 89 20.62 -2.88 5.08
N GLU A 90 20.51 -3.63 6.18
CA GLU A 90 19.44 -3.52 7.18
C GLU A 90 19.31 -2.10 7.75
N SER A 91 20.44 -1.40 7.90
CA SER A 91 20.51 -0.01 8.36
C SER A 91 19.85 0.99 7.40
N ASN A 92 19.63 0.61 6.15
CA ASN A 92 18.95 1.45 5.16
C ASN A 92 17.44 1.19 5.10
N LEU A 93 16.96 0.06 5.64
CA LEU A 93 15.57 -0.35 5.57
C LEU A 93 14.66 0.68 6.27
N GLU A 94 15.04 1.17 7.45
CA GLU A 94 14.28 2.20 8.17
C GLU A 94 14.08 3.46 7.33
N ASN A 95 15.17 3.98 6.74
CA ASN A 95 15.12 5.16 5.88
C ASN A 95 14.23 4.93 4.66
N GLN A 96 14.28 3.75 4.04
CA GLN A 96 13.45 3.42 2.88
C GLN A 96 11.97 3.30 3.24
N ILE A 97 11.65 2.68 4.38
CA ILE A 97 10.26 2.63 4.85
C ILE A 97 9.73 4.04 5.11
N GLU A 98 10.49 4.88 5.82
CA GLU A 98 10.07 6.23 6.20
C GLU A 98 9.97 7.18 5.00
N LYS A 99 10.96 7.16 4.10
CA LYS A 99 11.12 8.18 3.06
C LYS A 99 10.57 7.77 1.69
N GLU A 100 10.36 6.47 1.45
CA GLU A 100 9.88 5.95 0.16
C GLU A 100 8.57 5.19 0.30
N VAL A 101 8.53 4.10 1.09
CA VAL A 101 7.35 3.23 1.16
C VAL A 101 6.14 3.94 1.78
N LEU A 102 6.31 4.54 2.95
CA LEU A 102 5.19 5.21 3.63
C LEU A 102 4.65 6.41 2.83
N PRO A 103 5.47 7.32 2.27
CA PRO A 103 4.96 8.41 1.45
C PRO A 103 4.29 7.95 0.16
N SER A 104 4.89 6.98 -0.56
CA SER A 104 4.27 6.44 -1.78
C SER A 104 2.93 5.76 -1.50
N PHE A 105 2.85 4.96 -0.43
CA PHE A 105 1.61 4.30 -0.06
C PHE A 105 0.52 5.31 0.35
N LYS A 106 0.88 6.37 1.08
CA LYS A 106 -0.05 7.46 1.42
C LYS A 106 -0.61 8.14 0.17
N ALA A 107 0.23 8.45 -0.81
CA ALA A 107 -0.21 9.06 -2.06
C ALA A 107 -1.18 8.15 -2.82
N TRP A 108 -0.86 6.86 -2.93
CA TRP A 108 -1.75 5.88 -3.57
C TRP A 108 -3.08 5.72 -2.82
N LYS A 109 -3.03 5.62 -1.48
CA LYS A 109 -4.23 5.57 -0.62
C LYS A 109 -5.11 6.81 -0.79
N GLU A 110 -4.51 8.00 -0.80
CA GLU A 110 -5.25 9.26 -0.97
C GLU A 110 -5.97 9.32 -2.31
N GLU A 111 -5.32 8.89 -3.40
CA GLU A 111 -5.95 8.82 -4.72
C GLU A 111 -7.08 7.78 -4.75
N MET A 112 -6.85 6.59 -4.19
CA MET A 112 -7.87 5.55 -4.05
C MET A 112 -9.10 6.07 -3.30
N GLU A 113 -8.90 6.75 -2.17
CA GLU A 113 -9.99 7.34 -1.40
C GLU A 113 -10.71 8.45 -2.15
N LYS A 114 -9.97 9.34 -2.82
CA LYS A 114 -10.53 10.45 -3.60
C LYS A 114 -11.46 9.93 -4.68
N VAL A 115 -11.04 8.87 -5.37
CA VAL A 115 -11.76 8.28 -6.51
C VAL A 115 -12.92 7.40 -6.03
N LEU A 116 -12.73 6.61 -4.96
CA LEU A 116 -13.68 5.57 -4.59
C LEU A 116 -14.74 6.00 -3.58
N LYS A 117 -14.44 6.91 -2.64
CA LYS A 117 -15.39 7.37 -1.61
C LYS A 117 -16.72 7.88 -2.19
N PRO A 118 -16.77 8.64 -3.31
CA PRO A 118 -18.02 9.12 -3.90
C PRO A 118 -19.01 8.01 -4.27
N TYR A 119 -18.55 6.77 -4.47
CA TYR A 119 -19.41 5.64 -4.84
C TYR A 119 -19.97 4.86 -3.66
N VAL A 120 -19.55 5.20 -2.44
CA VAL A 120 -19.94 4.49 -1.22
C VAL A 120 -20.55 5.37 -0.13
N VAL A 121 -20.37 6.68 -0.23
CA VAL A 121 -21.03 7.68 0.62
C VAL A 121 -22.35 8.08 -0.07
N SER A 122 -23.48 7.72 0.53
CA SER A 122 -24.81 8.26 0.20
C SER A 122 -25.30 9.17 1.33
#